data_AF-A0A4P6H864-F1
#
_entry.id   AF-A0A4P6H864-F1
#
_cell.length_a   1.000
_cell.length_b   1.000
_cell.length_c   1.000
_cell.angle_alpha   90.00
_cell.angle_beta   90.00
_cell.angle_gamma   90.00
#
_symmetry.space_group_name_H-M   'P 1'
#
loop_
_entity.id
_entity.type
_entity.pdbx_description
1 polymer ?
#
loop_
_entity_poly.entity_id
_entity_poly.type
_entity_poly.pdbx_seq_one_letter_code
_entity_poly.pdbx_strand_id
1 'polypeptide(L)'
;MTTAIPSRASAAAPCRRVRRLGISLAVVLATLALAWQLAAHRLQQEMVAALGPRSEVGSIGLAWGGVEIRGLRIAAAPGSGWPVADELRAPRVVVTPDLWSALRGRIGVHSVRIEDGYISLLRGRDGQMQVLPALLGRRERAGAERRGGSLPAVRIGDVQLRGTEIAFYDASVSRPPLALRLVDMQASIGPLALPSLDVATQIDLTAGVRGARAGPEGRLELRGSATGATRDAALKLSLRRVDLLALQPYVNRVAQGGVRRGTLDLDLAPTVKNQQLHAPGHMTLSQLELGDGNFAGLPRKAMLAFMNRHERIELDFTLEGRLDDPAFSLNENFATRVASALGNVVGLSVEGVVEGVGSVVKGLFGR
;
A
#
# COMPACT_ATOMS: atom_id res chain seq x y z
N MET A 1 -88.20 -34.61 -36.66
CA MET A 1 -87.39 -34.02 -37.75
C MET A 1 -86.55 -32.90 -37.17
N THR A 2 -85.28 -32.82 -37.61
CA THR A 2 -84.34 -31.68 -37.48
C THR A 2 -83.57 -31.58 -36.15
N THR A 3 -82.43 -32.26 -35.96
CA THR A 3 -81.02 -31.83 -36.20
C THR A 3 -80.57 -30.51 -35.54
N ALA A 4 -79.61 -30.56 -34.59
CA ALA A 4 -78.24 -30.03 -34.72
C ALA A 4 -77.57 -29.68 -33.36
N ILE A 5 -76.39 -30.27 -33.13
CA ILE A 5 -75.27 -29.92 -32.22
C ILE A 5 -74.32 -28.94 -33.00
N PRO A 6 -73.24 -28.25 -32.50
CA PRO A 6 -72.69 -27.88 -31.16
C PRO A 6 -72.33 -26.36 -31.01
N SER A 7 -71.52 -26.00 -29.99
CA SER A 7 -70.41 -25.01 -30.05
C SER A 7 -70.76 -23.60 -29.52
N ARG A 8 -70.02 -22.95 -28.61
CA ARG A 8 -68.56 -22.75 -28.60
C ARG A 8 -68.12 -22.18 -27.23
N ALA A 9 -66.98 -22.64 -26.74
CA ALA A 9 -66.30 -22.08 -25.57
C ALA A 9 -65.93 -20.60 -25.77
N SER A 10 -66.23 -19.77 -24.76
CA SER A 10 -65.71 -18.41 -24.64
C SER A 10 -64.23 -18.46 -24.22
N ALA A 11 -63.34 -18.39 -25.20
CA ALA A 11 -61.93 -18.10 -24.96
C ALA A 11 -61.80 -16.60 -24.67
N ALA A 12 -61.61 -16.25 -23.41
CA ALA A 12 -61.26 -14.89 -23.01
C ALA A 12 -59.94 -14.48 -23.68
N ALA A 13 -60.02 -13.54 -24.63
CA ALA A 13 -58.86 -12.98 -25.31
C ALA A 13 -57.95 -12.27 -24.28
N PRO A 14 -56.65 -12.61 -24.20
CA PRO A 14 -55.74 -11.87 -23.32
C PRO A 14 -55.62 -10.41 -23.77
N CYS A 15 -56.01 -9.54 -22.86
CA CYS A 15 -56.07 -8.09 -22.92
C CYS A 15 -54.91 -7.45 -23.73
N ARG A 16 -55.25 -6.86 -24.89
CA ARG A 16 -54.35 -6.02 -25.72
C ARG A 16 -53.60 -4.93 -24.93
N ARG A 17 -54.14 -4.47 -23.79
CA ARG A 17 -53.49 -3.47 -22.91
C ARG A 17 -52.26 -4.01 -22.18
N VAL A 18 -52.27 -5.26 -21.72
CA VAL A 18 -51.12 -5.89 -21.06
C VAL A 18 -49.98 -6.09 -22.05
N ARG A 19 -50.30 -6.48 -23.29
CA ARG A 19 -49.32 -6.59 -24.38
C ARG A 19 -48.71 -5.23 -24.77
N ARG A 20 -49.51 -4.15 -24.78
CA ARG A 20 -49.03 -2.79 -25.05
C ARG A 20 -48.14 -2.23 -23.92
N LEU A 21 -48.48 -2.50 -22.67
CA LEU A 21 -47.68 -2.15 -21.49
C LEU A 21 -46.33 -2.89 -21.48
N GLY A 22 -46.32 -4.18 -21.84
CA GLY A 22 -45.09 -4.97 -21.97
C GLY A 22 -44.17 -4.43 -23.07
N ILE A 23 -44.72 -4.02 -24.21
CA ILE A 23 -43.95 -3.43 -25.31
C ILE A 23 -43.39 -2.05 -24.93
N SER A 24 -44.18 -1.19 -24.27
CA SER A 24 -43.68 0.12 -23.81
C SER A 24 -42.56 -0.01 -22.78
N LEU A 25 -42.67 -0.97 -21.85
CA LEU A 25 -41.62 -1.24 -20.87
C LEU A 25 -40.36 -1.79 -21.55
N ALA A 26 -40.51 -2.71 -22.51
CA ALA A 26 -39.39 -3.24 -23.28
C ALA A 26 -38.68 -2.15 -24.11
N VAL A 27 -39.43 -1.23 -24.72
CA VAL A 27 -38.86 -0.09 -25.46
C VAL A 27 -38.14 0.88 -24.52
N VAL A 28 -38.72 1.18 -23.35
CA VAL A 28 -38.06 2.04 -22.34
C VAL A 28 -36.79 1.38 -21.79
N LEU A 29 -36.81 0.07 -21.55
CA LEU A 29 -35.62 -0.67 -21.15
C LEU A 29 -34.56 -0.72 -22.26
N ALA A 30 -34.96 -0.88 -23.52
CA ALA A 30 -34.06 -0.87 -24.66
C ALA A 30 -33.44 0.51 -24.91
N THR A 31 -34.21 1.60 -24.75
CA THR A 31 -33.68 2.97 -24.88
C THR A 31 -32.78 3.33 -23.71
N LEU A 32 -33.12 2.91 -22.48
CA LEU A 32 -32.23 3.02 -21.32
C LEU A 32 -30.93 2.22 -21.53
N ALA A 33 -31.02 1.01 -22.08
CA ALA A 33 -29.85 0.19 -22.39
C ALA A 33 -28.97 0.80 -23.49
N LEU A 34 -29.58 1.36 -24.54
CA LEU A 34 -28.88 2.04 -25.63
C LEU A 34 -28.25 3.36 -25.17
N ALA A 35 -28.98 4.17 -24.41
CA ALA A 35 -28.46 5.39 -23.79
C ALA A 35 -27.32 5.08 -22.83
N TRP A 36 -27.42 3.98 -22.08
CA TRP A 36 -26.34 3.48 -21.24
C TRP A 36 -25.11 3.04 -22.05
N GLN A 37 -25.28 2.28 -23.13
CA GLN A 37 -24.17 1.88 -24.00
C GLN A 37 -23.44 3.10 -24.57
N LEU A 38 -24.19 4.10 -25.03
CA LEU A 38 -23.64 5.37 -25.50
C LEU A 38 -22.92 6.14 -24.38
N ALA A 39 -23.50 6.18 -23.18
CA ALA A 39 -22.88 6.80 -22.01
C ALA A 39 -21.60 6.07 -21.58
N ALA A 40 -21.59 4.73 -21.59
CA ALA A 40 -20.43 3.91 -21.27
C ALA A 40 -19.30 4.12 -22.28
N HIS A 41 -19.61 4.25 -23.58
CA HIS A 41 -18.61 4.57 -24.61
C HIS A 41 -18.02 5.98 -24.42
N ARG A 42 -18.87 6.98 -24.12
CA ARG A 42 -18.40 8.34 -23.81
C ARG A 42 -17.53 8.35 -22.56
N LEU A 43 -17.96 7.65 -21.51
CA LEU A 43 -17.21 7.53 -20.26
C LEU A 43 -15.86 6.85 -20.50
N GLN A 44 -15.81 5.80 -21.33
CA GLN A 44 -14.54 5.13 -21.68
C GLN A 44 -13.59 6.09 -22.38
N GLN A 45 -14.08 6.89 -23.33
CA GLN A 45 -13.26 7.88 -24.03
C GLN A 45 -12.76 8.98 -23.10
N GLU A 46 -13.62 9.52 -22.23
CA GLU A 46 -13.24 10.52 -21.24
C GLU A 46 -12.27 9.97 -20.18
N MET A 47 -12.46 8.71 -19.76
CA MET A 47 -11.57 8.03 -18.83
C MET A 47 -10.20 7.79 -19.46
N VAL A 48 -10.12 7.31 -20.69
CA VAL A 48 -8.83 7.14 -21.39
C VAL A 48 -8.16 8.49 -21.64
N ALA A 49 -8.92 9.54 -21.96
CA ALA A 49 -8.38 10.89 -22.08
C ALA A 49 -7.85 11.43 -20.73
N ALA A 50 -8.54 11.15 -19.63
CA ALA A 50 -8.15 11.56 -18.28
C ALA A 50 -6.94 10.77 -17.74
N LEU A 51 -6.92 9.45 -17.95
CA LEU A 51 -5.85 8.54 -17.54
C LEU A 51 -4.62 8.67 -18.47
N GLY A 52 -4.82 9.04 -19.73
CA GLY A 52 -3.79 9.38 -20.70
C GLY A 52 -3.50 8.34 -21.77
N PRO A 53 -2.60 8.66 -22.71
CA PRO A 53 -2.33 7.81 -23.87
C PRO A 53 -1.61 6.49 -23.52
N ARG A 54 -1.11 6.34 -22.29
CA ARG A 54 -0.49 5.11 -21.78
C ARG A 54 -1.45 4.23 -20.99
N SER A 55 -2.73 4.58 -20.99
CA SER A 55 -3.78 3.84 -20.32
C SER A 55 -4.58 3.03 -21.32
N GLU A 56 -4.84 1.78 -20.97
CA GLU A 56 -5.73 0.88 -21.69
C GLU A 56 -6.88 0.52 -20.76
N VAL A 57 -8.10 0.53 -21.29
CA VAL A 57 -9.31 0.10 -20.58
C VAL A 57 -10.01 -0.91 -21.46
N GLY A 58 -10.08 -2.16 -21.00
CA GLY A 58 -10.69 -3.25 -21.76
C GLY A 58 -12.19 -3.04 -21.99
N SER A 59 -12.97 -2.97 -20.91
CA SER A 59 -14.42 -2.73 -21.01
C SER A 59 -14.97 -2.06 -19.77
N ILE A 60 -16.03 -1.27 -19.94
CA ILE A 60 -16.82 -0.70 -18.84
C ILE A 60 -18.21 -1.33 -18.86
N GLY A 61 -18.61 -1.91 -17.74
CA GLY A 61 -19.89 -2.57 -17.54
C GLY A 61 -20.63 -2.06 -16.30
N LEU A 62 -21.79 -2.65 -16.04
CA LEU A 62 -22.57 -2.44 -14.82
C LEU A 62 -22.31 -3.59 -13.86
N ALA A 63 -21.96 -3.26 -12.62
CA ALA A 63 -22.10 -4.15 -11.49
C ALA A 63 -23.45 -3.89 -10.81
N TRP A 64 -23.90 -4.81 -9.95
CA TRP A 64 -25.03 -4.54 -9.06
C TRP A 64 -24.74 -3.29 -8.21
N GLY A 65 -25.45 -2.20 -8.49
CA GLY A 65 -25.33 -0.93 -7.78
C GLY A 65 -24.12 -0.07 -8.16
N GLY A 66 -23.37 -0.37 -9.23
CA GLY A 66 -22.17 0.41 -9.57
C GLY A 66 -21.63 0.19 -10.98
N VAL A 67 -20.49 0.81 -11.26
CA VAL A 67 -19.76 0.69 -12.53
C VAL A 67 -18.61 -0.28 -12.36
N GLU A 68 -18.48 -1.24 -13.27
CA GLU A 68 -17.38 -2.20 -13.31
C GLU A 68 -16.43 -1.84 -14.45
N ILE A 69 -15.15 -1.67 -14.15
CA ILE A 69 -14.08 -1.42 -15.11
C ILE A 69 -13.23 -2.68 -15.17
N ARG A 70 -13.06 -3.25 -16.36
CA ARG A 70 -12.27 -4.46 -16.58
C ARG A 70 -11.04 -4.17 -17.43
N GLY A 71 -9.92 -4.79 -17.08
CA GLY A 71 -8.67 -4.70 -17.82
C GLY A 71 -8.12 -3.28 -17.87
N LEU A 72 -8.10 -2.58 -16.74
CA LEU A 72 -7.43 -1.29 -16.63
C LEU A 72 -5.91 -1.54 -16.56
N ARG A 73 -5.15 -0.93 -17.46
CA ARG A 73 -3.69 -1.01 -17.47
C ARG A 73 -3.10 0.37 -17.70
N ILE A 74 -2.00 0.65 -17.03
CA ILE A 74 -1.20 1.85 -17.23
C ILE A 74 0.24 1.41 -17.45
N ALA A 75 0.72 1.56 -18.68
CA ALA A 75 2.09 1.22 -19.04
C ALA A 75 3.07 2.29 -18.58
N ALA A 76 4.26 1.86 -18.15
CA ALA A 76 5.37 2.75 -17.84
C ALA A 76 5.90 3.45 -19.09
N ALA A 77 6.43 4.66 -18.93
CA ALA A 77 7.03 5.40 -20.04
C ALA A 77 8.39 4.77 -20.38
N PRO A 78 8.65 4.42 -21.65
CA PRO A 78 9.95 3.91 -22.07
C PRO A 78 11.07 4.90 -21.70
N GLY A 79 12.17 4.41 -21.12
CA GLY A 79 13.32 5.25 -20.76
C GLY A 79 13.12 6.16 -19.54
N SER A 80 12.01 6.06 -18.81
CA SER A 80 11.73 6.89 -17.63
C SER A 80 12.51 6.51 -16.35
N GLY A 81 13.31 5.44 -16.40
CA GLY A 81 13.96 4.86 -15.22
C GLY A 81 13.02 4.00 -14.37
N TRP A 82 11.77 3.78 -14.82
CA TRP A 82 10.83 2.89 -14.16
C TRP A 82 11.29 1.42 -14.26
N PRO A 83 11.24 0.63 -13.18
CA PRO A 83 11.85 -0.70 -13.12
C PRO A 83 11.09 -1.80 -13.86
N VAL A 84 9.83 -1.55 -14.24
CA VAL A 84 8.92 -2.54 -14.84
C VAL A 84 8.15 -1.99 -16.03
N ALA A 85 7.54 -2.85 -16.83
CA ALA A 85 6.75 -2.41 -17.98
C ALA A 85 5.41 -1.75 -17.60
N ASP A 86 4.83 -2.14 -16.47
CA ASP A 86 3.50 -1.71 -16.04
C ASP A 86 3.58 -0.91 -14.73
N GLU A 87 3.02 0.30 -14.72
CA GLU A 87 2.84 1.10 -13.50
C GLU A 87 1.65 0.56 -12.68
N LEU A 88 0.54 0.24 -13.37
CA LEU A 88 -0.69 -0.28 -12.79
C LEU A 88 -1.35 -1.30 -13.70
N ARG A 89 -1.90 -2.36 -13.10
CA ARG A 89 -2.89 -3.23 -13.73
C ARG A 89 -4.01 -3.46 -12.73
N ALA A 90 -5.24 -3.33 -13.16
CA ALA A 90 -6.40 -3.67 -12.35
C ALA A 90 -7.36 -4.47 -13.25
N PRO A 91 -7.34 -5.81 -13.13
CA PRO A 91 -8.22 -6.68 -13.89
C PRO A 91 -9.68 -6.32 -13.70
N ARG A 92 -10.04 -5.93 -12.47
CA ARG A 92 -11.40 -5.58 -12.09
C ARG A 92 -11.43 -4.47 -11.05
N VAL A 93 -12.09 -3.37 -11.39
CA VAL A 93 -12.37 -2.25 -10.48
C VAL A 93 -13.87 -2.03 -10.44
N VAL A 94 -14.47 -2.02 -9.25
CA VAL A 94 -15.89 -1.74 -9.05
C VAL A 94 -16.04 -0.44 -8.30
N VAL A 95 -16.66 0.55 -8.93
CA VAL A 95 -16.95 1.86 -8.33
C VAL A 95 -18.44 1.94 -8.04
N THR A 96 -18.78 2.01 -6.76
CA THR A 96 -20.17 2.14 -6.31
C THR A 96 -20.44 3.61 -5.98
N PRO A 97 -21.33 4.29 -6.72
CA PRO A 97 -21.69 5.68 -6.43
C PRO A 97 -22.50 5.78 -5.13
N ASP A 98 -22.40 6.92 -4.46
CA ASP A 98 -23.30 7.26 -3.36
C ASP A 98 -24.55 7.98 -3.92
N LEU A 99 -25.60 7.19 -4.15
CA LEU A 99 -26.87 7.69 -4.69
C LEU A 99 -27.54 8.71 -3.77
N TRP A 100 -27.39 8.57 -2.44
CA TRP A 100 -27.96 9.52 -1.49
C TRP A 100 -27.23 10.86 -1.50
N SER A 101 -25.92 10.86 -1.72
CA SER A 101 -25.16 12.10 -1.96
C SER A 101 -25.52 12.75 -3.29
N ALA A 102 -25.70 11.95 -4.35
CA ALA A 102 -26.11 12.45 -5.66
C ALA A 102 -27.50 13.13 -5.60
N LEU A 103 -28.46 12.56 -4.86
CA LEU A 103 -29.78 13.16 -4.62
C LEU A 103 -29.72 14.52 -3.90
N ARG A 104 -28.64 14.78 -3.15
CA ARG A 104 -28.39 16.05 -2.44
C ARG A 104 -27.47 17.00 -3.21
N GLY A 105 -27.23 16.73 -4.49
CA GLY A 105 -26.34 17.54 -5.34
C GLY A 105 -24.86 17.45 -4.97
N ARG A 106 -24.43 16.37 -4.29
CA ARG A 106 -23.02 16.14 -3.91
C ARG A 106 -22.44 14.98 -4.68
N ILE A 107 -21.17 15.11 -5.10
CA ILE A 107 -20.44 14.04 -5.77
C ILE A 107 -19.82 13.14 -4.70
N GLY A 108 -20.37 11.94 -4.54
CA GLY A 108 -19.93 10.94 -3.56
C GLY A 108 -19.73 9.58 -4.20
N VAL A 109 -18.65 8.91 -3.79
CA VAL A 109 -18.37 7.51 -4.11
C VAL A 109 -18.53 6.72 -2.81
N HIS A 110 -19.44 5.76 -2.80
CA HIS A 110 -19.64 4.91 -1.63
C HIS A 110 -18.42 4.02 -1.40
N SER A 111 -17.99 3.29 -2.43
CA SER A 111 -16.81 2.42 -2.35
C SER A 111 -16.11 2.25 -3.69
N VAL A 112 -14.79 2.13 -3.66
CA VAL A 112 -13.96 1.68 -4.79
C VAL A 112 -13.34 0.34 -4.42
N ARG A 113 -13.68 -0.73 -5.12
CA ARG A 113 -13.08 -2.05 -4.91
C ARG A 113 -12.17 -2.41 -6.07
N ILE A 114 -10.95 -2.83 -5.77
CA ILE A 114 -9.96 -3.30 -6.73
C ILE A 114 -9.67 -4.77 -6.41
N GLU A 115 -9.90 -5.65 -7.39
CA GLU A 115 -9.69 -7.10 -7.28
C GLU A 115 -8.52 -7.51 -8.18
N ASP A 116 -7.61 -8.29 -7.61
CA ASP A 116 -6.41 -8.84 -8.26
C ASP A 116 -5.54 -7.76 -8.94
N GLY A 117 -5.51 -6.58 -8.32
CA GLY A 117 -4.75 -5.45 -8.82
C GLY A 117 -3.24 -5.67 -8.74
N TYR A 118 -2.49 -4.88 -9.49
CA TYR A 118 -1.04 -4.78 -9.43
C TYR A 118 -0.67 -3.30 -9.50
N ILE A 119 0.14 -2.84 -8.56
CA ILE A 119 0.71 -1.49 -8.59
C ILE A 119 2.20 -1.56 -8.29
N SER A 120 2.99 -0.78 -9.03
CA SER A 120 4.41 -0.62 -8.74
C SER A 120 4.69 0.74 -8.09
N LEU A 121 5.59 0.74 -7.13
CA LEU A 121 6.09 1.93 -6.45
C LEU A 121 7.61 1.96 -6.56
N LEU A 122 8.16 3.15 -6.79
CA LEU A 122 9.60 3.36 -6.85
C LEU A 122 9.99 4.43 -5.84
N ARG A 123 10.87 4.09 -4.89
CA ARG A 123 11.62 5.08 -4.13
C ARG A 123 12.87 5.45 -4.92
N GLY A 124 12.96 6.72 -5.29
CA GLY A 124 14.11 7.28 -5.99
C GLY A 124 15.36 7.36 -5.11
N ARG A 125 16.49 7.74 -5.71
CA ARG A 125 17.76 7.93 -4.98
C ARG A 125 17.73 9.12 -4.02
N ASP A 126 16.89 10.09 -4.36
CA ASP A 126 16.51 11.25 -3.57
C ASP A 126 15.58 10.90 -2.39
N GLY A 127 15.24 9.62 -2.22
CA GLY A 127 14.32 9.16 -1.18
C GLY A 127 12.85 9.44 -1.47
N GLN A 128 12.55 10.11 -2.59
CA GLN A 128 11.18 10.48 -2.94
C GLN A 128 10.41 9.25 -3.43
N MET A 129 9.17 9.12 -2.96
CA MET A 129 8.26 8.05 -3.37
C MET A 129 7.56 8.46 -4.66
N GLN A 130 7.73 7.66 -5.70
CA GLN A 130 7.05 7.82 -6.98
C GLN A 130 5.98 6.73 -7.11
N VAL A 131 4.73 7.14 -7.28
CA VAL A 131 3.57 6.27 -7.43
C VAL A 131 2.82 6.73 -8.66
N LEU A 132 2.61 5.83 -9.64
CA LEU A 132 1.85 6.13 -10.86
C LEU A 132 2.21 7.49 -11.51
N PRO A 133 3.49 7.75 -11.84
CA PRO A 133 3.90 9.03 -12.42
C PRO A 133 3.15 9.37 -13.71
N ALA A 134 2.64 8.37 -14.45
CA ALA A 134 1.76 8.60 -15.60
C ALA A 134 0.50 9.40 -15.27
N LEU A 135 -0.08 9.18 -14.09
CA LEU A 135 -1.31 9.81 -13.65
C LEU A 135 -1.02 11.07 -12.83
N LEU A 136 -0.20 10.93 -11.78
CA LEU A 136 0.01 12.00 -10.81
C LEU A 136 0.84 13.14 -11.39
N GLY A 137 1.91 12.82 -12.14
CA GLY A 137 2.76 13.83 -12.77
C GLY A 137 2.03 14.66 -13.84
N ARG A 138 1.03 14.10 -14.54
CA ARG A 138 0.19 14.88 -15.46
C ARG A 138 -0.74 15.82 -14.69
N ARG A 139 -1.35 15.33 -13.61
CA ARG A 139 -2.31 16.12 -12.83
C ARG A 139 -1.65 17.35 -12.20
N GLU A 140 -0.41 17.22 -11.74
CA GLU A 140 0.39 18.36 -11.25
C GLU A 140 0.65 19.40 -12.35
N ARG A 141 1.06 18.96 -13.55
CA ARG A 141 1.30 19.87 -14.69
C ARG A 141 0.01 20.55 -15.17
N ALA A 142 -1.08 19.79 -15.32
CA ALA A 142 -2.37 20.33 -15.72
C ALA A 142 -3.00 21.24 -14.66
N GLY A 143 -2.72 20.99 -13.37
CA GLY A 143 -3.12 21.86 -12.26
C GLY A 143 -2.31 23.17 -12.24
N ALA A 144 -1.02 23.13 -12.60
CA ALA A 144 -0.19 24.32 -12.71
C ALA A 144 -0.62 25.25 -13.87
N GLU A 145 -1.15 24.69 -14.96
CA GLU A 145 -1.72 25.44 -16.10
C GLU A 145 -3.14 25.97 -15.82
N ARG A 146 -3.95 25.23 -15.06
CA ARG A 146 -5.30 25.68 -14.63
C ARG A 146 -5.23 26.49 -13.34
N ARG A 147 -4.60 27.66 -13.37
CA ARG A 147 -4.75 28.68 -12.32
C ARG A 147 -6.18 29.28 -12.40
N GLY A 148 -7.17 28.61 -11.82
CA GLY A 148 -8.52 29.19 -11.65
C GLY A 148 -9.70 28.25 -11.46
N GLY A 149 -9.56 26.94 -11.66
CA GLY A 149 -10.65 25.98 -11.42
C GLY A 149 -10.43 25.19 -10.14
N SER A 150 -11.30 25.33 -9.13
CA SER A 150 -11.26 24.43 -7.97
C SER A 150 -11.57 23.01 -8.41
N LEU A 151 -10.76 22.04 -7.97
CA LEU A 151 -11.09 20.63 -8.18
C LEU A 151 -12.40 20.33 -7.45
N PRO A 152 -13.34 19.58 -8.07
CA PRO A 152 -14.58 19.24 -7.41
C PRO A 152 -14.29 18.45 -6.13
N ALA A 153 -14.96 18.83 -5.04
CA ALA A 153 -14.86 18.10 -3.79
C ALA A 153 -15.53 16.73 -3.97
N VAL A 154 -14.76 15.66 -3.74
CA VAL A 154 -15.23 14.27 -3.87
C VAL A 154 -14.99 13.56 -2.55
N ARG A 155 -16.04 12.94 -2.02
CA ARG A 155 -15.93 12.06 -0.85
C ARG A 155 -15.96 10.61 -1.32
N ILE A 156 -14.97 9.84 -0.88
CA ILE A 156 -14.91 8.38 -1.08
C ILE A 156 -15.13 7.73 0.28
N GLY A 157 -16.16 6.90 0.41
CA GLY A 157 -16.49 6.23 1.66
C GLY A 157 -15.43 5.21 2.07
N ASP A 158 -15.03 4.34 1.15
CA ASP A 158 -14.05 3.28 1.40
C ASP A 158 -13.34 2.85 0.10
N VAL A 159 -12.07 2.51 0.20
CA VAL A 159 -11.26 1.92 -0.88
C VAL A 159 -10.81 0.54 -0.42
N GLN A 160 -11.27 -0.49 -1.13
CA GLN A 160 -10.99 -1.89 -0.84
C GLN A 160 -10.02 -2.46 -1.86
N LEU A 161 -8.94 -3.07 -1.39
CA LEU A 161 -8.00 -3.86 -2.19
C LEU A 161 -8.20 -5.33 -1.81
N ARG A 162 -8.32 -6.22 -2.79
CA ARG A 162 -8.51 -7.66 -2.58
C ARG A 162 -7.62 -8.46 -3.53
N GLY A 163 -6.74 -9.28 -2.97
CA GLY A 163 -5.79 -10.07 -3.77
C GLY A 163 -4.80 -9.20 -4.55
N THR A 164 -4.60 -7.96 -4.13
CA THR A 164 -3.77 -7.00 -4.87
C THR A 164 -2.29 -7.26 -4.60
N GLU A 165 -1.45 -7.12 -5.62
CA GLU A 165 -0.01 -7.13 -5.51
C GLU A 165 0.56 -5.71 -5.53
N ILE A 166 1.47 -5.41 -4.61
CA ILE A 166 2.29 -4.20 -4.64
C ILE A 166 3.74 -4.58 -4.89
N ALA A 167 4.31 -4.14 -6.01
CA ALA A 167 5.73 -4.27 -6.29
C ALA A 167 6.47 -2.98 -5.87
N PHE A 168 7.19 -3.05 -4.76
CA PHE A 168 7.99 -1.94 -4.22
C PHE A 168 9.45 -2.07 -4.66
N TYR A 169 9.96 -1.00 -5.26
CA TYR A 169 11.35 -0.87 -5.68
C TYR A 169 12.03 0.26 -4.93
N ASP A 170 13.17 0.02 -4.29
CA ASP A 170 13.94 1.05 -3.58
C ASP A 170 15.33 1.23 -4.18
N ALA A 171 15.52 2.34 -4.90
CA ALA A 171 16.78 2.73 -5.51
C ALA A 171 17.68 3.56 -4.58
N SER A 172 17.21 3.94 -3.39
CA SER A 172 17.97 4.68 -2.37
C SER A 172 18.98 3.80 -1.64
N VAL A 173 18.76 2.48 -1.62
CA VAL A 173 19.58 1.54 -0.84
C VAL A 173 20.55 0.69 -1.66
N SER A 174 20.27 0.42 -2.94
CA SER A 174 21.15 -0.41 -3.78
C SER A 174 21.08 -0.08 -5.27
N ARG A 175 22.05 -0.61 -6.02
CA ARG A 175 22.04 -0.69 -7.49
C ARG A 175 22.33 -2.16 -7.88
N PRO A 176 21.40 -2.89 -8.52
CA PRO A 176 20.04 -2.49 -8.91
C PRO A 176 19.12 -2.17 -7.70
N PRO A 177 17.96 -1.51 -7.92
CA PRO A 177 17.01 -1.21 -6.85
C PRO A 177 16.59 -2.48 -6.11
N LEU A 178 16.42 -2.38 -4.80
CA LEU A 178 15.84 -3.44 -3.99
C LEU A 178 14.41 -3.69 -4.46
N ALA A 179 14.04 -4.94 -4.73
CA ALA A 179 12.68 -5.30 -5.13
C ALA A 179 12.00 -6.15 -4.05
N LEU A 180 10.86 -5.67 -3.56
CA LEU A 180 9.98 -6.32 -2.60
C LEU A 180 8.58 -6.41 -3.20
N ARG A 181 7.87 -7.51 -2.91
CA ARG A 181 6.49 -7.70 -3.34
C ARG A 181 5.62 -7.91 -2.11
N LEU A 182 4.57 -7.11 -2.01
CA LEU A 182 3.45 -7.38 -1.12
C LEU A 182 2.42 -8.16 -1.92
N VAL A 183 2.16 -9.41 -1.55
CA VAL A 183 1.28 -10.34 -2.28
C VAL A 183 0.00 -10.59 -1.48
N ASP A 184 -1.05 -11.02 -2.17
CA ASP A 184 -2.36 -11.34 -1.57
C ASP A 184 -2.89 -10.23 -0.64
N MET A 185 -2.63 -8.97 -1.01
CA MET A 185 -2.94 -7.84 -0.15
C MET A 185 -4.45 -7.63 -0.05
N GLN A 186 -4.90 -7.50 1.19
CA GLN A 186 -6.24 -7.07 1.54
C GLN A 186 -6.13 -5.76 2.30
N ALA A 187 -6.79 -4.71 1.81
CA ALA A 187 -6.79 -3.42 2.49
C ALA A 187 -8.16 -2.74 2.43
N SER A 188 -8.48 -1.97 3.47
CA SER A 188 -9.60 -1.03 3.54
C SER A 188 -9.05 0.33 3.98
N ILE A 189 -9.36 1.35 3.19
CA ILE A 189 -8.87 2.72 3.41
C ILE A 189 -10.06 3.67 3.25
N GLY A 190 -10.46 4.33 4.33
CA GLY A 190 -11.57 5.27 4.28
C GLY A 190 -11.98 5.84 5.64
N PRO A 191 -12.76 6.93 5.65
CA PRO A 191 -13.20 7.71 4.49
C PRO A 191 -12.10 8.66 3.97
N LEU A 192 -12.18 9.02 2.67
CA LEU A 192 -11.31 10.02 2.04
C LEU A 192 -12.12 11.22 1.59
N ALA A 193 -11.68 12.42 1.94
CA ALA A 193 -12.21 13.68 1.40
C ALA A 193 -11.17 14.31 0.48
N LEU A 194 -11.44 14.36 -0.82
CA LEU A 194 -10.53 14.94 -1.81
C LEU A 194 -11.04 16.31 -2.25
N PRO A 195 -10.16 17.33 -2.43
CA PRO A 195 -8.71 17.29 -2.22
C PRO A 195 -8.26 17.62 -0.79
N SER A 196 -9.17 17.97 0.13
CA SER A 196 -8.82 18.52 1.46
C SER A 196 -8.02 17.57 2.35
N LEU A 197 -8.37 16.28 2.35
CA LEU A 197 -7.78 15.23 3.19
C LEU A 197 -7.77 15.58 4.69
N ASP A 198 -8.75 16.36 5.12
CA ASP A 198 -8.92 16.91 6.47
C ASP A 198 -9.67 15.97 7.42
N VAL A 199 -10.13 14.82 6.91
CA VAL A 199 -10.82 13.79 7.69
C VAL A 199 -9.85 12.67 8.06
N ALA A 200 -9.94 12.19 9.29
CA ALA A 200 -9.21 11.00 9.74
C ALA A 200 -9.62 9.78 8.91
N THR A 201 -8.68 9.26 8.13
CA THR A 201 -8.83 8.09 7.28
C THR A 201 -8.39 6.86 8.06
N GLN A 202 -9.27 5.87 8.21
CA GLN A 202 -8.90 4.57 8.76
C GLN A 202 -8.16 3.75 7.71
N ILE A 203 -7.16 3.01 8.16
CA ILE A 203 -6.33 2.13 7.34
C ILE A 203 -6.31 0.79 8.04
N ASP A 204 -6.71 -0.26 7.34
CA ASP A 204 -6.49 -1.66 7.72
C ASP A 204 -5.92 -2.37 6.51
N LEU A 205 -4.76 -2.99 6.65
CA LEU A 205 -4.04 -3.66 5.58
C LEU A 205 -3.38 -4.93 6.11
N THR A 206 -3.50 -5.99 5.33
CA THR A 206 -2.75 -7.24 5.51
C THR A 206 -2.16 -7.66 4.18
N ALA A 207 -0.93 -8.19 4.19
CA ALA A 207 -0.27 -8.70 2.98
C ALA A 207 0.79 -9.75 3.32
N GLY A 208 1.08 -10.63 2.36
CA GLY A 208 2.30 -11.42 2.36
C GLY A 208 3.49 -10.58 1.90
N VAL A 209 4.68 -10.78 2.46
CA VAL A 209 5.91 -10.05 2.09
C VAL A 209 6.89 -11.04 1.45
N ARG A 210 7.28 -10.77 0.21
CA ARG A 210 8.19 -11.62 -0.56
C ARG A 210 9.33 -10.80 -1.18
N GLY A 211 10.55 -11.33 -1.07
CA GLY A 211 11.71 -10.78 -1.78
C GLY A 211 11.74 -11.14 -3.26
N ALA A 212 12.69 -10.57 -3.99
CA ALA A 212 12.95 -10.94 -5.38
C ALA A 212 13.47 -12.37 -5.55
N ARG A 213 14.13 -12.92 -4.53
CA ARG A 213 14.64 -14.29 -4.50
C ARG A 213 13.59 -15.21 -3.86
N ALA A 214 13.61 -16.49 -4.24
CA ALA A 214 12.82 -17.50 -3.57
C ALA A 214 13.23 -17.57 -2.08
N GLY A 215 12.25 -17.49 -1.20
CA GLY A 215 12.43 -17.44 0.25
C GLY A 215 11.09 -17.57 0.96
N PRO A 216 11.08 -17.70 2.30
CA PRO A 216 9.86 -17.75 3.07
C PRO A 216 9.07 -16.45 2.91
N GLU A 217 7.75 -16.60 2.82
CA GLU A 217 6.83 -15.47 2.80
C GLU A 217 6.58 -14.98 4.23
N GLY A 218 6.91 -13.71 4.48
CA GLY A 218 6.56 -13.02 5.71
C GLY A 218 5.13 -12.50 5.67
N ARG A 219 4.64 -11.98 6.79
CA ARG A 219 3.35 -11.29 6.87
C ARG A 219 3.53 -9.85 7.32
N LEU A 220 2.78 -8.95 6.71
CA LEU A 220 2.64 -7.55 7.05
C LEU A 220 1.21 -7.29 7.50
N GLU A 221 1.04 -6.62 8.63
CA GLU A 221 -0.22 -6.02 9.06
C GLU A 221 0.00 -4.55 9.39
N LEU A 222 -0.92 -3.68 8.97
CA LEU A 222 -0.91 -2.25 9.25
C LEU A 222 -2.33 -1.81 9.60
N ARG A 223 -2.51 -1.23 10.79
CA ARG A 223 -3.79 -0.71 11.24
C ARG A 223 -3.66 0.67 11.86
N GLY A 224 -4.68 1.50 11.72
CA GLY A 224 -4.77 2.77 12.44
C GLY A 224 -5.44 3.86 11.63
N SER A 225 -5.06 5.10 11.89
CA SER A 225 -5.64 6.25 11.22
C SER A 225 -4.61 7.31 10.85
N ALA A 226 -4.86 8.00 9.74
CA ALA A 226 -4.06 9.13 9.30
C ALA A 226 -4.93 10.28 8.77
N THR A 227 -4.51 11.51 8.98
CA THR A 227 -5.14 12.73 8.45
C THR A 227 -4.17 13.40 7.49
N GLY A 228 -4.46 13.35 6.19
CA GLY A 228 -3.52 13.82 5.16
C GLY A 228 -3.22 15.32 5.23
N ALA A 229 -4.22 16.15 5.58
CA ALA A 229 -4.08 17.60 5.67
C ALA A 229 -3.05 18.05 6.71
N THR A 230 -3.07 17.43 7.89
CA THR A 230 -2.15 17.75 8.99
C THR A 230 -0.92 16.84 9.00
N ARG A 231 -0.94 15.75 8.22
CA ARG A 231 0.02 14.65 8.24
C ARG A 231 0.09 13.93 9.60
N ASP A 232 -0.91 14.12 10.45
CA ASP A 232 -0.99 13.40 11.71
C ASP A 232 -1.37 11.94 11.45
N ALA A 233 -0.81 11.03 12.23
CA ALA A 233 -1.06 9.60 12.09
C ALA A 233 -0.89 8.88 13.43
N ALA A 234 -1.67 7.81 13.62
CA ALA A 234 -1.47 6.85 14.69
C ALA A 234 -1.67 5.47 14.09
N LEU A 235 -0.58 4.72 13.93
CA LEU A 235 -0.57 3.43 13.25
C LEU A 235 0.04 2.36 14.15
N LYS A 236 -0.27 1.11 13.84
CA LYS A 236 0.35 -0.10 14.34
C LYS A 236 0.76 -0.92 13.14
N LEU A 237 2.07 -1.11 12.98
CA LEU A 237 2.68 -1.92 11.94
C LEU A 237 3.24 -3.18 12.59
N SER A 238 2.97 -4.33 12.00
CA SER A 238 3.48 -5.62 12.43
C SER A 238 4.04 -6.36 11.23
N LEU A 239 5.29 -6.79 11.34
CA LEU A 239 5.94 -7.71 10.43
C LEU A 239 6.22 -9.01 11.16
N ARG A 240 5.96 -10.13 10.48
CA ARG A 240 6.20 -11.47 11.01
C ARG A 240 6.94 -12.33 10.01
N ARG A 241 8.01 -12.97 10.45
CA ARG A 241 8.85 -13.93 9.72
C ARG A 241 9.30 -13.41 8.36
N VAL A 242 9.62 -12.12 8.27
CA VAL A 242 10.13 -11.53 7.03
C VAL A 242 11.57 -12.02 6.82
N ASP A 243 11.87 -12.55 5.63
CA ASP A 243 13.22 -13.00 5.29
C ASP A 243 14.20 -11.84 5.26
N LEU A 244 15.26 -11.90 6.07
CA LEU A 244 16.29 -10.86 6.08
C LEU A 244 17.06 -10.79 4.75
N LEU A 245 17.14 -11.89 3.99
CA LEU A 245 17.74 -11.88 2.65
C LEU A 245 16.92 -11.02 1.67
N ALA A 246 15.60 -10.94 1.85
CA ALA A 246 14.75 -10.04 1.07
C ALA A 246 15.05 -8.56 1.42
N LEU A 247 15.50 -8.29 2.64
CA LEU A 247 15.84 -6.95 3.14
C LEU A 247 17.35 -6.66 3.11
N GLN A 248 18.15 -7.47 2.41
CA GLN A 248 19.61 -7.41 2.45
C GLN A 248 20.19 -6.00 2.29
N PRO A 249 19.73 -5.15 1.35
CA PRO A 249 20.27 -3.80 1.21
C PRO A 249 20.08 -2.91 2.45
N TYR A 250 18.99 -3.09 3.20
CA TYR A 250 18.80 -2.42 4.48
C TYR A 250 19.66 -3.05 5.58
N VAL A 251 19.73 -4.38 5.62
CA VAL A 251 20.56 -5.10 6.60
C VAL A 251 22.03 -4.69 6.45
N ASN A 252 22.52 -4.53 5.22
CA ASN A 252 23.90 -4.12 4.95
C ASN A 252 24.28 -2.73 5.49
N ARG A 253 23.28 -1.87 5.82
CA ARG A 253 23.53 -0.57 6.46
C ARG A 253 23.93 -0.72 7.92
N VAL A 254 23.47 -1.79 8.57
CA VAL A 254 23.75 -2.09 9.97
C VAL A 254 24.84 -3.18 10.08
N ALA A 255 24.79 -4.16 9.18
CA ALA A 255 25.66 -5.33 9.16
C ALA A 255 26.60 -5.32 7.96
N GLN A 256 27.86 -4.95 8.18
CA GLN A 256 28.91 -5.10 7.18
C GLN A 256 29.05 -6.59 6.80
N GLY A 257 29.04 -6.90 5.51
CA GLY A 257 29.00 -8.28 5.02
C GLY A 257 27.62 -8.95 5.07
N GLY A 258 26.63 -8.28 5.67
CA GLY A 258 25.22 -8.68 5.65
C GLY A 258 24.90 -9.98 6.38
N VAL A 259 23.78 -10.60 6.00
CA VAL A 259 23.35 -11.91 6.50
C VAL A 259 23.31 -12.95 5.37
N ARG A 260 23.48 -14.22 5.75
CA ARG A 260 23.30 -15.40 4.89
C ARG A 260 21.94 -16.08 5.13
N ARG A 261 21.36 -15.89 6.31
CA ARG A 261 20.04 -16.39 6.70
C ARG A 261 19.49 -15.60 7.89
N GLY A 262 18.19 -15.61 8.07
CA GLY A 262 17.51 -15.17 9.29
C GLY A 262 16.14 -14.57 9.00
N THR A 263 15.33 -14.45 10.03
CA THR A 263 13.99 -13.87 9.95
C THR A 263 13.83 -12.69 10.89
N LEU A 264 13.03 -11.72 10.46
CA LEU A 264 12.67 -10.52 11.20
C LEU A 264 11.20 -10.56 11.62
N ASP A 265 10.98 -10.38 12.92
CA ASP A 265 9.72 -9.89 13.46
C ASP A 265 9.91 -8.43 13.90
N LEU A 266 8.94 -7.57 13.58
CA LEU A 266 8.99 -6.16 13.95
C LEU A 266 7.59 -5.67 14.30
N ASP A 267 7.46 -5.06 15.46
CA ASP A 267 6.29 -4.28 15.84
C ASP A 267 6.68 -2.81 15.97
N LEU A 268 5.89 -1.93 15.38
CA LEU A 268 6.06 -0.48 15.44
C LEU A 268 4.71 0.18 15.69
N ALA A 269 4.68 1.14 16.62
CA ALA A 269 3.48 1.93 16.89
C ALA A 269 3.73 3.43 16.61
N PRO A 270 3.93 3.83 15.34
CA PRO A 270 4.26 5.21 15.02
C PRO A 270 3.08 6.14 15.27
N THR A 271 3.37 7.22 15.97
CA THR A 271 2.51 8.39 16.17
C THR A 271 3.18 9.60 15.56
N VAL A 272 2.46 10.31 14.71
CA VAL A 272 2.86 11.59 14.14
C VAL A 272 1.87 12.63 14.62
N LYS A 273 2.37 13.66 15.30
CA LYS A 273 1.58 14.81 15.72
C LYS A 273 2.36 16.08 15.47
N ASN A 274 1.78 17.03 14.74
CA ASN A 274 2.44 18.30 14.42
C ASN A 274 3.84 18.08 13.81
N GLN A 275 3.95 17.13 12.87
CA GLN A 275 5.21 16.75 12.21
C GLN A 275 6.27 16.11 13.13
N GLN A 276 5.97 15.86 14.40
CA GLN A 276 6.84 15.10 15.30
C GLN A 276 6.48 13.63 15.24
N LEU A 277 7.45 12.80 14.87
CA LEU A 277 7.36 11.36 14.90
C LEU A 277 7.81 10.84 16.27
N HIS A 278 7.01 9.98 16.87
CA HIS A 278 7.38 9.10 17.97
C HIS A 278 6.88 7.69 17.66
N ALA A 279 7.80 6.76 17.48
CA ALA A 279 7.51 5.39 17.09
C ALA A 279 8.30 4.40 17.94
N PRO A 280 7.76 3.96 19.09
CA PRO A 280 8.31 2.84 19.82
C PRO A 280 8.20 1.57 18.97
N GLY A 281 9.22 0.73 19.06
CA GLY A 281 9.33 -0.50 18.30
C GLY A 281 10.01 -1.61 19.08
N HIS A 282 9.58 -2.83 18.77
CA HIS A 282 10.19 -4.06 19.24
C HIS A 282 10.57 -4.90 18.04
N MET A 283 11.81 -5.38 18.00
CA MET A 283 12.34 -6.18 16.91
C MET A 283 12.89 -7.49 17.46
N THR A 284 12.59 -8.59 16.77
CA THR A 284 13.19 -9.89 17.04
C THR A 284 13.88 -10.41 15.77
N LEU A 285 15.17 -10.70 15.88
CA LEU A 285 15.93 -11.40 14.84
C LEU A 285 16.11 -12.85 15.28
N SER A 286 15.68 -13.78 14.43
CA SER A 286 15.74 -15.22 14.72
C SER A 286 16.54 -15.97 13.65
N GLN A 287 17.17 -17.07 14.06
CA GLN A 287 17.90 -17.98 13.16
C GLN A 287 18.94 -17.26 12.26
N LEU A 288 19.59 -16.26 12.84
CA LEU A 288 20.51 -15.39 12.13
C LEU A 288 21.74 -16.20 11.70
N GLU A 289 22.20 -16.00 10.48
CA GLU A 289 23.52 -16.45 10.03
C GLU A 289 24.23 -15.24 9.44
N LEU A 290 25.30 -14.81 10.09
CA LEU A 290 26.03 -13.61 9.70
C LEU A 290 26.99 -13.88 8.53
N GLY A 291 27.12 -12.89 7.66
CA GLY A 291 28.21 -12.79 6.71
C GLY A 291 29.56 -12.55 7.40
N ASP A 292 30.57 -12.20 6.61
CA ASP A 292 31.95 -12.16 7.08
C ASP A 292 32.37 -10.84 7.74
N GLY A 293 31.45 -9.90 7.95
CA GLY A 293 31.74 -8.60 8.55
C GLY A 293 31.07 -8.35 9.91
N ASN A 294 31.18 -7.10 10.37
CA ASN A 294 30.66 -6.66 11.66
C ASN A 294 29.14 -6.42 11.62
N PHE A 295 28.46 -6.66 12.72
CA PHE A 295 27.02 -6.43 12.83
C PHE A 295 26.74 -5.33 13.85
N ALA A 296 26.19 -4.20 13.39
CA ALA A 296 25.90 -3.01 14.20
C ALA A 296 27.10 -2.51 15.02
N GLY A 297 28.30 -2.55 14.42
CA GLY A 297 29.56 -2.18 15.07
C GLY A 297 30.21 -3.29 15.92
N LEU A 298 29.53 -4.42 16.13
CA LEU A 298 30.06 -5.55 16.90
C LEU A 298 30.88 -6.51 16.02
N PRO A 299 32.04 -6.99 16.49
CA PRO A 299 32.80 -8.02 15.80
C PRO A 299 31.98 -9.30 15.63
N ARG A 300 32.09 -9.93 14.45
CA ARG A 300 31.38 -11.19 14.14
C ARG A 300 31.51 -12.26 15.24
N LYS A 301 32.72 -12.43 15.79
CA LYS A 301 32.98 -13.43 16.86
C LYS A 301 32.14 -13.17 18.12
N ALA A 302 31.96 -11.90 18.49
CA ALA A 302 31.12 -11.53 19.64
C ALA A 302 29.65 -11.88 19.38
N MET A 303 29.16 -11.58 18.18
CA MET A 303 27.81 -11.93 17.78
C MET A 303 27.57 -13.43 17.72
N LEU A 304 28.50 -14.20 17.16
CA LEU A 304 28.41 -15.67 17.15
C LEU A 304 28.42 -16.23 18.58
N ALA A 305 29.25 -15.67 19.48
CA ALA A 305 29.26 -16.06 20.88
C ALA A 305 27.94 -15.73 21.59
N PHE A 306 27.33 -14.59 21.28
CA PHE A 306 26.00 -14.22 21.79
C PHE A 306 24.92 -15.18 21.28
N MET A 307 24.91 -15.45 19.98
CA MET A 307 23.92 -16.32 19.33
C MET A 307 24.05 -17.80 19.73
N ASN A 308 25.26 -18.27 20.05
CA ASN A 308 25.44 -19.61 20.59
C ASN A 308 24.80 -19.77 21.99
N ARG A 309 24.59 -18.67 22.70
CA ARG A 309 23.90 -18.65 24.00
C ARG A 309 22.42 -18.26 23.90
N HIS A 310 22.03 -17.56 22.83
CA HIS A 310 20.68 -17.04 22.63
C HIS A 310 20.21 -17.34 21.20
N GLU A 311 19.11 -18.05 21.07
CA GLU A 311 18.56 -18.43 19.75
C GLU A 311 17.98 -17.24 18.97
N ARG A 312 17.75 -16.12 19.65
CA ARG A 312 17.12 -14.91 19.11
C ARG A 312 17.76 -13.65 19.71
N ILE A 313 17.65 -12.55 18.98
CA ILE A 313 18.07 -11.22 19.42
C ILE A 313 16.81 -10.36 19.50
N GLU A 314 16.48 -9.90 20.70
CA GLU A 314 15.33 -9.02 20.97
C GLU A 314 15.83 -7.59 21.24
N LEU A 315 15.23 -6.61 20.57
CA LEU A 315 15.67 -5.22 20.57
C LEU A 315 14.47 -4.29 20.75
N ASP A 316 14.51 -3.49 21.80
CA ASP A 316 13.59 -2.38 21.98
C ASP A 316 14.25 -1.08 21.55
N PHE A 317 13.53 -0.27 20.78
CA PHE A 317 14.00 1.03 20.33
C PHE A 317 12.85 2.01 20.14
N THR A 318 13.16 3.30 20.15
CA THR A 318 12.19 4.35 19.83
C THR A 318 12.77 5.23 18.73
N LEU A 319 12.02 5.39 17.64
CA LEU A 319 12.34 6.36 16.60
C LEU A 319 11.65 7.67 16.93
N GLU A 320 12.43 8.73 16.99
CA GLU A 320 11.95 10.08 17.26
C GLU A 320 12.60 11.06 16.29
N GLY A 321 11.84 12.07 15.89
CA GLY A 321 12.37 13.16 15.08
C GLY A 321 11.29 13.98 14.41
N ARG A 322 11.72 15.02 13.70
CA ARG A 322 10.85 15.94 12.98
C ARG A 322 10.81 15.56 11.50
N LEU A 323 9.62 15.34 10.97
CA LEU A 323 9.43 14.97 9.56
C LEU A 323 9.66 16.13 8.58
N ASP A 324 9.70 17.35 9.09
CA ASP A 324 9.96 18.57 8.31
C ASP A 324 11.42 19.03 8.36
N ASP A 325 12.26 18.34 9.13
CA ASP A 325 13.70 18.60 9.18
C ASP A 325 14.40 17.93 7.98
N PRO A 326 15.07 18.69 7.08
CA PRO A 326 15.78 18.11 5.95
C PRO A 326 16.98 17.24 6.34
N ALA A 327 17.54 17.40 7.55
CA ALA A 327 18.60 16.54 8.07
C ALA A 327 18.05 15.21 8.63
N PHE A 328 16.74 15.10 8.84
CA PHE A 328 16.13 13.90 9.39
C PHE A 328 16.01 12.80 8.31
N SER A 329 16.79 11.74 8.48
CA SER A 329 16.71 10.51 7.67
C SER A 329 16.16 9.36 8.51
N LEU A 330 14.99 8.84 8.14
CA LEU A 330 14.38 7.69 8.83
C LEU A 330 15.30 6.46 8.84
N ASN A 331 16.00 6.20 7.73
CA ASN A 331 16.87 5.04 7.59
C ASN A 331 18.08 5.12 8.53
N GLU A 332 18.70 6.30 8.64
CA GLU A 332 19.88 6.51 9.49
C GLU A 332 19.51 6.51 10.98
N ASN A 333 18.41 7.17 11.33
CA ASN A 333 17.89 7.16 12.70
C ASN A 333 17.56 5.73 13.13
N PHE A 334 16.90 4.95 12.27
CA PHE A 334 16.62 3.54 12.54
C PHE A 334 17.89 2.72 12.72
N ALA A 335 18.84 2.80 11.79
CA ALA A 335 20.10 2.06 11.88
C ALA A 335 20.87 2.39 13.17
N THR A 336 20.91 3.67 13.55
CA THR A 336 21.57 4.13 14.77
C THR A 336 20.89 3.59 16.02
N ARG A 337 19.56 3.68 16.11
CA ARG A 337 18.80 3.19 17.26
C ARG A 337 18.90 1.67 17.42
N VAL A 338 18.83 0.92 16.33
CA VAL A 338 19.02 -0.54 16.32
C VAL A 338 20.44 -0.91 16.75
N ALA A 339 21.46 -0.20 16.26
CA ALA A 339 22.85 -0.45 16.66
C ALA A 339 23.06 -0.16 18.16
N SER A 340 22.50 0.93 18.69
CA SER A 340 22.55 1.24 20.12
C SER A 340 21.83 0.19 20.97
N ALA A 341 20.62 -0.22 20.57
CA ALA A 341 19.87 -1.27 21.27
C ALA A 341 20.64 -2.59 21.30
N LEU A 342 21.30 -2.95 20.18
CA LEU A 342 22.09 -4.17 20.10
C LEU A 342 23.34 -4.11 20.99
N GLY A 343 24.03 -2.98 21.03
CA GLY A 343 25.20 -2.78 21.91
C GLY A 343 24.85 -3.02 23.38
N ASN A 344 23.68 -2.57 23.82
CA ASN A 344 23.17 -2.79 25.18
C ASN A 344 22.88 -4.27 25.44
N VAL A 345 22.25 -4.98 24.49
CA VAL A 345 21.87 -6.40 24.64
C VAL A 345 23.08 -7.33 24.63
N VAL A 346 24.08 -7.07 23.79
CA VAL A 346 25.28 -7.92 23.68
C VAL A 346 26.30 -7.64 24.80
N GLY A 347 26.05 -6.65 25.65
CA GLY A 347 26.82 -6.40 26.88
C GLY A 347 27.99 -5.43 26.73
N LEU A 348 27.93 -4.50 25.77
CA LEU A 348 28.83 -3.32 25.75
C LEU A 348 28.27 -2.16 26.59
N SER A 349 27.65 -2.46 27.73
CA SER A 349 27.34 -1.45 28.73
C SER A 349 28.67 -0.85 29.20
N VAL A 350 28.78 0.48 29.16
CA VAL A 350 29.95 1.27 29.52
C VAL A 350 30.47 0.99 30.95
N GLU A 351 29.73 0.26 31.78
CA GLU A 351 30.18 -0.26 33.08
C GLU A 351 31.33 -1.29 33.00
N GLY A 352 31.45 -2.07 31.91
CA GLY A 352 32.50 -3.09 31.78
C GLY A 352 33.91 -2.56 31.44
N VAL A 353 34.04 -1.29 31.07
CA VAL A 353 35.34 -0.67 30.71
C VAL A 353 36.01 0.00 31.91
N VAL A 354 35.26 0.31 32.97
CA VAL A 354 35.80 1.00 34.16
C VAL A 354 36.58 0.05 35.08
N GLU A 355 36.27 -1.25 35.11
CA GLU A 355 37.05 -2.25 35.87
C GLU A 355 38.42 -2.57 35.25
N GLY A 356 38.57 -2.38 33.93
CA GLY A 356 39.81 -2.67 33.21
C GLY A 356 40.93 -1.64 33.40
N VAL A 357 40.60 -0.40 33.80
CA VAL A 357 41.60 0.68 33.99
C VAL A 357 41.89 0.91 35.48
N GLY A 358 40.97 0.55 36.39
CA GLY A 358 41.18 0.63 37.84
C GLY A 358 42.21 -0.37 38.40
N SER A 359 42.42 -1.50 37.73
CA SER A 359 43.36 -2.54 38.16
C SER A 359 44.82 -2.26 37.80
N VAL A 360 45.07 -1.41 36.80
CA VAL A 360 46.45 -1.08 36.36
C VAL A 360 47.07 0.02 37.23
N VAL A 361 46.28 0.94 37.78
CA VAL A 361 46.80 2.00 38.66
C VAL A 361 46.99 1.51 40.10
N LYS A 362 46.23 0.49 40.54
CA LYS A 362 46.35 -0.08 41.89
C LYS A 362 47.61 -0.93 42.08
N GLY A 363 48.24 -1.38 41.00
CA GLY A 363 49.52 -2.11 41.02
C GLY A 363 50.77 -1.23 41.11
N LEU A 364 50.66 0.10 40.93
CA LEU A 364 51.81 1.02 40.89
C LEU A 364 51.99 1.86 42.17
N PHE A 365 51.05 1.82 43.10
CA PHE A 365 51.08 2.65 44.33
C PHE A 365 50.83 1.86 45.63
N GLY A 366 51.02 0.54 45.64
CA GLY A 366 50.70 -0.31 46.79
C GLY A 366 51.89 -1.12 47.32
N ARG A 367 52.72 -0.50 48.15
CA ARG A 367 53.25 -1.14 49.37
C ARG A 367 53.47 -0.10 50.45
#